data_AF-A0AAD4YWE2-F1
#
_entry.id   AF-A0AAD4YWE2-F1
#
_cell.length_a   1.000
_cell.length_b   1.000
_cell.length_c   1.000
_cell.angle_alpha   90.00
_cell.angle_beta   90.00
_cell.angle_gamma   90.00
#
_symmetry.space_group_name_H-M   'P 1'
#
loop_
_entity.id
_entity.type
_entity.pdbx_description
1 polymer ?
#
loop_
_entity_poly.entity_id
_entity_poly.type
_entity_poly.pdbx_seq_one_letter_code
_entity_poly.pdbx_strand_id
1 'polypeptide(L)'
;MLIFVKTTGSFAWKSICAARPILLQGSRWQVGSGEGIDIWKDRWVPRAITFSVITPKPTECTLSQVQELIRQNTRTWDLPFLATNIRTAAFTSSGNGFRAGWTTLWKARVQGKIKLFWWKVCRGILPTKAALSKRKIPLETSCVFCGAELETTIHILRDYPFARGV
;
A
#
# COMPACT_ATOMS: atom_id res chain seq x y z
N MET A 1 27.42 -19.14 2.78
CA MET A 1 26.63 -19.61 3.94
C MET A 1 25.16 -19.42 3.61
N LEU A 2 24.48 -20.49 3.16
CA LEU A 2 23.09 -20.45 2.72
C LEU A 2 22.19 -20.51 3.95
N ILE A 3 21.48 -19.42 4.26
CA ILE A 3 20.50 -19.40 5.36
C ILE A 3 19.20 -20.00 4.82
N PHE A 4 18.97 -21.28 5.12
CA PHE A 4 17.64 -21.88 5.00
C PHE A 4 16.73 -21.23 6.06
N VAL A 5 15.87 -20.30 5.65
CA VAL A 5 14.80 -19.79 6.50
C VAL A 5 13.76 -20.92 6.66
N LYS A 6 13.74 -21.55 7.84
CA LYS A 6 12.74 -22.57 8.20
C LYS A 6 11.33 -21.93 8.16
N THR A 7 10.51 -22.34 7.19
CA THR A 7 9.12 -21.90 7.05
C THR A 7 8.18 -22.69 7.99
N THR A 8 8.30 -22.50 9.30
CA THR A 8 7.38 -23.07 10.32
C THR A 8 6.11 -22.22 10.48
N GLY A 9 5.54 -21.75 9.37
CA GLY A 9 4.25 -21.05 9.36
C GLY A 9 3.09 -22.01 9.10
N SER A 10 1.90 -21.72 9.64
CA SER A 10 0.68 -22.47 9.34
C SER A 10 0.39 -22.49 7.84
N PHE A 11 -0.36 -23.48 7.34
CA PHE A 11 -0.79 -23.52 5.92
C PHE A 11 -1.50 -22.23 5.50
N ALA A 12 -2.21 -21.57 6.43
CA ALA A 12 -2.82 -20.26 6.19
C ALA A 12 -1.76 -19.18 5.97
N TRP A 13 -0.72 -19.12 6.82
CA TRP A 13 0.38 -18.16 6.66
C TRP A 13 1.14 -18.35 5.34
N LYS A 14 1.49 -19.60 5.01
CA LYS A 14 2.12 -19.93 3.71
C LYS A 14 1.27 -19.47 2.53
N SER A 15 -0.06 -19.64 2.61
CA SER A 15 -0.99 -19.19 1.58
C SER A 15 -1.10 -17.66 1.49
N ILE A 16 -1.02 -16.96 2.63
CA ILE A 16 -0.98 -15.48 2.67
C ILE A 16 0.29 -14.98 1.99
N CYS A 17 1.45 -15.54 2.33
CA CYS A 17 2.74 -15.21 1.73
C CYS A 17 2.77 -15.51 0.23
N ALA A 18 2.27 -16.67 -0.20
CA ALA A 18 2.21 -17.04 -1.61
C ALA A 18 1.29 -16.10 -2.43
N ALA A 19 0.22 -15.60 -1.85
CA ALA A 19 -0.69 -14.65 -2.50
C ALA A 19 -0.14 -13.21 -2.53
N ARG A 20 0.79 -12.87 -1.63
CA ARG A 20 1.33 -11.53 -1.43
C ARG A 20 1.90 -10.88 -2.70
N PRO A 21 2.83 -11.49 -3.46
CA PRO A 21 3.40 -10.84 -4.64
C PRO A 21 2.35 -10.55 -5.72
N ILE A 22 1.42 -11.49 -5.95
CA ILE A 22 0.33 -11.35 -6.92
C ILE A 22 -0.55 -10.14 -6.57
N LEU A 23 -0.83 -9.97 -5.27
CA LEU A 23 -1.70 -8.92 -4.80
C LEU A 23 -0.99 -7.58 -4.70
N LEU A 24 0.27 -7.55 -4.27
CA LEU A 24 1.09 -6.33 -4.31
C LEU A 24 1.33 -5.86 -5.74
N GLN A 25 1.46 -6.78 -6.72
CA GLN A 25 1.66 -6.43 -8.12
C GLN A 25 0.47 -5.65 -8.71
N GLY A 26 -0.76 -5.97 -8.30
CA GLY A 26 -1.97 -5.26 -8.70
C GLY A 26 -2.45 -4.20 -7.69
N SER A 27 -1.74 -4.01 -6.59
CA SER A 27 -2.10 -3.04 -5.55
C SER A 27 -1.52 -1.66 -5.86
N ARG A 28 -2.27 -0.63 -5.47
CA ARG A 28 -1.84 0.76 -5.49
C ARG A 28 -2.14 1.40 -4.14
N TRP A 29 -1.35 2.41 -3.78
CA TRP A 29 -1.64 3.27 -2.65
C TRP A 29 -2.97 4.01 -2.89
N GLN A 30 -3.83 3.97 -1.88
CA GLN A 30 -4.94 4.91 -1.77
C GLN A 30 -4.41 6.14 -1.03
N VAL A 31 -4.23 7.24 -1.76
CA VAL A 31 -3.67 8.46 -1.19
C VAL A 31 -4.69 9.13 -0.27
N GLY A 32 -4.34 9.22 1.01
CA GLY A 32 -5.04 10.01 2.03
C GLY A 32 -4.38 11.37 2.21
N SER A 33 -3.52 11.51 3.21
CA SER A 33 -2.67 12.71 3.39
C SER A 33 -1.50 12.77 2.41
N GLY A 34 -1.03 11.62 1.92
CA GLY A 34 0.17 11.54 1.09
C GLY A 34 1.49 11.54 1.89
N GLU A 35 1.40 11.62 3.22
CA GLU A 35 2.54 11.50 4.13
C GLU A 35 3.03 10.05 4.16
N GLY A 36 4.33 9.85 4.00
CA GLY A 36 4.98 8.54 3.92
C GLY A 36 4.85 7.83 2.57
N ILE A 37 4.34 8.49 1.53
CA ILE A 37 4.25 7.93 0.16
C ILE A 37 5.28 8.63 -0.72
N ASP A 38 6.24 7.89 -1.27
CA ASP A 38 7.27 8.44 -2.15
C ASP A 38 6.71 8.67 -3.58
N ILE A 39 6.88 9.88 -4.10
CA ILE A 39 6.34 10.27 -5.41
C ILE A 39 6.84 9.34 -6.54
N TRP A 40 8.10 8.91 -6.46
CA TRP A 40 8.82 8.29 -7.56
C TRP A 40 8.96 6.78 -7.40
N LYS A 41 9.01 6.29 -6.16
CA LYS A 41 9.20 4.87 -5.85
C LYS A 41 7.88 4.12 -5.64
N ASP A 42 6.85 4.80 -5.13
CA ASP A 42 5.60 4.15 -4.78
C ASP A 42 4.57 4.12 -5.93
N ARG A 43 3.69 3.12 -5.86
CA ARG A 43 2.57 2.92 -6.81
C ARG A 43 1.33 3.65 -6.34
N TRP A 44 1.26 4.98 -6.52
CA TRP A 44 0.14 5.80 -6.03
C TRP A 44 -0.65 6.53 -7.13
N VAL A 45 -0.12 6.61 -8.36
CA VAL A 45 -0.72 7.37 -9.47
C VAL A 45 -2.05 6.73 -9.89
N PRO A 46 -3.18 7.43 -9.77
CA PRO A 46 -4.47 6.91 -10.17
C PRO A 46 -4.51 6.62 -11.68
N ARG A 47 -5.09 5.50 -12.09
CA ARG A 47 -5.39 5.16 -13.49
C ARG A 47 -4.17 5.03 -14.44
N ALA A 48 -2.94 5.21 -13.96
CA ALA A 48 -1.76 4.80 -14.69
C ALA A 48 -1.72 3.27 -14.80
N ILE A 49 -1.24 2.75 -15.93
CA ILE A 49 -1.15 1.29 -16.17
C ILE A 49 -0.29 0.61 -15.10
N THR A 50 0.81 1.26 -14.71
CA THR A 50 1.75 0.75 -13.69
C THR A 50 1.48 1.30 -12.29
N PHE A 51 0.49 2.20 -12.15
CA PHE A 51 0.22 2.98 -10.93
C PHE A 51 1.40 3.82 -10.41
N SER A 52 2.49 3.96 -11.17
CA SER A 52 3.67 4.75 -10.80
C SER A 52 3.89 5.89 -11.78
N VAL A 53 4.66 6.90 -11.35
CA VAL A 53 5.13 7.96 -12.22
C VAL A 53 6.08 7.34 -13.25
N ILE A 54 5.76 7.49 -14.54
CA ILE A 54 6.56 6.91 -15.63
C ILE A 54 7.73 7.84 -15.99
N THR A 55 7.58 9.14 -15.73
CA THR A 55 8.64 10.12 -15.99
C THR A 55 9.78 9.93 -14.99
N PRO A 56 11.05 9.99 -15.44
CA PRO A 56 12.18 9.95 -14.52
C PRO A 56 12.16 11.18 -13.61
N LYS A 57 12.60 11.02 -12.37
CA LYS A 57 12.74 12.14 -11.43
C LYS A 57 13.73 13.18 -12.01
N PRO A 58 13.31 14.43 -12.22
CA PRO A 58 14.24 15.48 -12.66
C PRO A 58 15.31 15.74 -11.60
N THR A 59 16.54 16.03 -12.02
CA THR A 59 17.70 16.23 -11.13
C THR A 59 17.49 17.39 -10.15
N GLU A 60 16.76 18.42 -10.56
CA GLU A 60 16.46 19.61 -9.75
C GLU A 60 15.19 19.45 -8.89
N CYS A 61 14.50 18.31 -8.99
CA CYS A 61 13.25 18.11 -8.28
C CYS A 61 13.51 17.75 -6.81
N THR A 62 13.24 18.71 -5.91
CA THR A 62 13.34 18.53 -4.46
C THR A 62 12.19 17.68 -3.89
N LEU A 63 11.12 17.48 -4.65
CA LEU A 63 9.95 16.76 -4.18
C LEU A 63 10.22 15.28 -3.96
N SER A 64 9.70 14.79 -2.85
CA SER A 64 9.87 13.40 -2.42
C SER A 64 8.55 12.75 -2.00
N GLN A 65 7.59 13.50 -1.47
CA GLN A 65 6.41 12.96 -0.81
C GLN A 65 5.12 13.40 -1.49
N VAL A 66 4.17 12.48 -1.65
CA VAL A 66 2.89 12.75 -2.34
C VAL A 66 2.08 13.86 -1.66
N GLN A 67 2.25 14.07 -0.34
CA GLN A 67 1.63 15.20 0.37
C GLN A 67 1.96 16.57 -0.25
N GLU A 68 3.14 16.71 -0.84
CA GLU A 68 3.61 17.97 -1.46
C GLU A 68 2.86 18.27 -2.76
N LEU A 69 2.17 17.28 -3.32
CA LEU A 69 1.37 17.40 -4.53
C LEU A 69 -0.11 17.72 -4.25
N ILE A 70 -0.50 17.77 -2.96
CA ILE A 70 -1.87 18.00 -2.51
C ILE A 70 -1.95 19.37 -1.84
N ARG A 71 -2.90 20.20 -2.27
CA ARG A 71 -3.18 21.48 -1.61
C ARG A 71 -3.83 21.22 -0.25
N GLN A 72 -3.17 21.66 0.82
CA GLN A 72 -3.60 21.35 2.21
C GLN A 72 -5.01 21.86 2.55
N ASN A 73 -5.38 23.05 2.04
CA ASN A 73 -6.67 23.67 2.36
C ASN A 73 -7.85 23.00 1.66
N THR A 74 -7.66 22.56 0.41
CA THR A 74 -8.74 22.03 -0.43
C THR A 74 -8.75 20.50 -0.48
N ARG A 75 -7.67 19.83 -0.02
CA ARG A 75 -7.42 18.40 -0.21
C ARG A 75 -7.57 17.96 -1.67
N THR A 76 -7.27 18.86 -2.58
CA THR A 76 -7.28 18.60 -4.02
C THR A 76 -5.85 18.55 -4.54
N TRP A 77 -5.66 17.76 -5.59
CA TRP A 77 -4.42 17.75 -6.34
C TRP A 77 -4.13 19.13 -6.92
N ASP A 78 -2.87 19.56 -6.85
CA ASP A 78 -2.42 20.74 -7.58
C ASP A 78 -2.28 20.37 -9.07
N LEU A 79 -3.39 20.43 -9.81
CA LEU A 79 -3.44 20.02 -11.21
C LEU A 79 -2.47 20.81 -12.11
N PRO A 80 -2.32 22.14 -11.98
CA PRO A 80 -1.28 22.88 -12.69
C PRO A 80 0.13 22.35 -12.40
N PHE A 81 0.45 22.13 -11.12
CA PHE A 81 1.76 21.63 -10.71
C PHE A 81 2.02 20.21 -11.23
N LEU A 82 1.03 19.33 -11.12
CA LEU A 82 1.10 17.98 -11.65
C LEU A 82 1.28 18.03 -13.17
N ALA A 83 0.56 18.87 -13.90
CA ALA A 83 0.68 18.91 -15.36
C ALA A 83 2.09 19.18 -15.86
N THR A 84 2.83 20.03 -15.13
CA THR A 84 4.23 20.33 -15.43
C THR A 84 5.19 19.19 -15.06
N ASN A 85 4.90 18.44 -14.00
CA ASN A 85 5.88 17.50 -13.40
C ASN A 85 5.54 16.01 -13.60
N ILE A 86 4.25 15.66 -13.76
CA ILE A 86 3.69 14.31 -13.76
C ILE A 86 2.45 14.28 -14.68
N ARG A 87 2.50 13.57 -15.83
CA ARG A 87 1.41 13.51 -16.84
C ARG A 87 -0.01 13.50 -16.20
N THR A 88 -0.75 14.60 -16.36
CA THR A 88 -1.98 14.93 -15.61
C THR A 88 -3.22 14.13 -15.98
N ALA A 89 -3.23 13.44 -17.13
CA ALA A 89 -4.41 12.70 -17.60
C ALA A 89 -4.92 11.64 -16.60
N ALA A 90 -4.04 11.17 -15.73
CA ALA A 90 -4.34 10.30 -14.59
C ALA A 90 -5.33 10.94 -13.58
N PHE A 91 -5.26 12.26 -13.40
CA PHE A 91 -5.89 13.00 -12.29
C PHE A 91 -7.15 13.78 -12.70
N THR A 92 -7.34 14.08 -13.99
CA THR A 92 -8.37 15.01 -14.48
C THR A 92 -9.74 14.38 -14.80
N SER A 93 -9.86 13.05 -14.89
CA SER A 93 -11.16 12.41 -15.13
C SER A 93 -11.88 12.05 -13.83
N SER A 94 -13.20 12.20 -13.79
CA SER A 94 -14.08 11.79 -12.68
C SER A 94 -14.44 10.30 -12.78
N GLY A 95 -13.46 9.40 -12.84
CA GLY A 95 -13.69 7.95 -12.99
C GLY A 95 -13.44 7.16 -11.69
N ASN A 96 -14.41 6.39 -11.22
CA ASN A 96 -14.31 5.51 -10.02
C ASN A 96 -13.01 4.68 -9.97
N GLY A 97 -11.96 5.21 -9.31
CA GLY A 97 -10.63 4.60 -9.20
C GLY A 97 -10.57 3.34 -8.33
N PHE A 98 -11.71 2.82 -7.90
CA PHE A 98 -11.82 1.71 -6.96
C PHE A 98 -12.06 0.35 -7.63
N ARG A 99 -12.39 0.30 -8.94
CA ARG A 99 -12.88 -0.94 -9.57
C ARG A 99 -11.82 -1.89 -10.13
N ALA A 100 -10.59 -1.44 -10.34
CA ALA A 100 -9.57 -2.21 -11.07
C ALA A 100 -8.85 -3.30 -10.27
N GLY A 101 -8.91 -3.29 -8.93
CA GLY A 101 -8.14 -4.24 -8.08
C GLY A 101 -8.85 -5.56 -7.74
N TRP A 102 -10.19 -5.59 -7.76
CA TRP A 102 -10.96 -6.72 -7.22
C TRP A 102 -10.97 -7.94 -8.13
N THR A 103 -10.97 -7.75 -9.45
CA THR A 103 -10.97 -8.85 -10.42
C THR A 103 -9.71 -9.70 -10.29
N THR A 104 -8.56 -9.10 -10.01
CA THR A 104 -7.28 -9.80 -9.80
C THR A 104 -7.31 -10.68 -8.54
N LEU A 105 -7.83 -10.16 -7.42
CA LEU A 105 -7.96 -10.92 -6.17
C LEU A 105 -8.86 -12.15 -6.33
N TRP A 106 -10.00 -11.99 -7.02
CA TRP A 106 -10.95 -13.08 -7.19
C TRP A 106 -10.51 -14.10 -8.25
N LYS A 107 -9.68 -13.69 -9.23
CA LYS A 107 -9.04 -14.59 -10.22
C LYS A 107 -7.81 -15.34 -9.68
N ALA A 108 -7.22 -14.91 -8.57
CA ALA A 108 -6.08 -15.62 -7.97
C ALA A 108 -6.45 -17.06 -7.56
N ARG A 109 -5.57 -18.02 -7.88
CA ARG A 109 -5.71 -19.45 -7.54
C ARG A 109 -5.32 -19.71 -6.08
N VAL A 110 -6.10 -19.16 -5.15
CA VAL A 110 -5.92 -19.31 -3.69
C VAL A 110 -7.24 -19.64 -3.01
N GLN A 111 -7.16 -20.23 -1.81
CA GLN A 111 -8.36 -20.60 -1.03
C GLN A 111 -9.23 -19.39 -0.72
N GLY A 112 -10.56 -19.55 -0.68
CA GLY A 112 -11.51 -18.45 -0.47
C GLY A 112 -11.28 -17.64 0.82
N LYS A 113 -10.85 -18.30 1.90
CA LYS A 113 -10.48 -17.62 3.16
C LYS A 113 -9.31 -16.65 3.00
N ILE A 114 -8.38 -16.92 2.08
CA ILE A 114 -7.25 -16.04 1.76
C ILE A 114 -7.73 -14.84 0.95
N LYS A 115 -8.67 -15.04 0.03
CA LYS A 115 -9.33 -13.94 -0.69
C LYS A 115 -10.06 -13.00 0.27
N LEU A 116 -10.81 -13.56 1.21
CA LEU A 116 -11.50 -12.80 2.26
C LEU A 116 -10.52 -12.07 3.18
N PHE A 117 -9.42 -12.72 3.58
CA PHE A 117 -8.36 -12.06 4.35
C PHE A 117 -7.81 -10.85 3.61
N TRP A 118 -7.40 -10.99 2.35
CA TRP A 118 -6.88 -9.88 1.56
C TRP A 118 -7.93 -8.82 1.24
N TRP A 119 -9.19 -9.19 1.09
CA TRP A 119 -10.28 -8.22 1.03
C TRP A 119 -10.38 -7.38 2.30
N LYS A 120 -10.23 -7.99 3.49
CA LYS A 120 -10.16 -7.27 4.78
C LYS A 120 -8.93 -6.36 4.86
N VAL A 121 -7.78 -6.83 4.36
CA VAL A 121 -6.54 -6.03 4.24
C VAL A 121 -6.79 -4.80 3.39
N CYS A 122 -7.29 -4.96 2.16
CA CYS A 122 -7.53 -3.87 1.21
C CYS A 122 -8.59 -2.88 1.71
N ARG A 123 -9.53 -3.32 2.54
CA ARG A 123 -10.51 -2.43 3.20
C ARG A 123 -9.96 -1.73 4.45
N GLY A 124 -8.75 -2.06 4.89
CA GLY A 124 -8.17 -1.50 6.11
C GLY A 124 -8.94 -1.86 7.38
N ILE A 125 -9.70 -2.97 7.37
CA ILE A 125 -10.58 -3.38 8.48
C ILE A 125 -9.98 -4.47 9.37
N LEU A 126 -8.73 -4.85 9.13
CA LEU A 126 -8.04 -5.76 10.06
C LEU A 126 -7.89 -5.08 11.43
N PRO A 127 -8.09 -5.83 12.53
CA PRO A 127 -7.99 -5.32 13.88
C PRO A 127 -6.51 -5.17 14.30
N THR A 128 -5.78 -4.30 13.61
CA THR A 128 -4.40 -3.96 13.99
C THR A 128 -4.40 -3.04 15.20
N LYS A 129 -3.33 -3.03 15.99
CA LYS A 129 -3.27 -2.15 17.15
C LYS A 129 -3.45 -0.68 16.79
N ALA A 130 -2.93 -0.25 15.64
CA ALA A 130 -3.18 1.10 15.11
C ALA A 130 -4.66 1.37 14.81
N ALA A 131 -5.39 0.39 14.26
CA ALA A 131 -6.82 0.52 14.00
C ALA A 131 -7.67 0.53 15.28
N LEU A 132 -7.27 -0.24 16.29
CA LEU A 132 -7.93 -0.28 17.60
C LEU A 132 -7.68 1.01 18.39
N SER A 133 -6.46 1.55 18.35
CA SER A 133 -6.11 2.83 18.97
C SER A 133 -6.94 3.99 18.39
N LYS A 134 -7.16 4.02 17.07
CA LYS A 134 -8.08 5.00 16.43
C LYS A 134 -9.53 4.90 16.93
N ARG A 135 -9.93 3.75 17.48
CA ARG A 135 -11.25 3.53 18.10
C ARG A 135 -11.25 3.81 19.61
N LYS A 136 -10.22 4.48 20.12
CA LYS A 136 -10.05 4.84 21.54
C LYS A 136 -9.97 3.64 22.49
N ILE A 137 -9.53 2.49 21.98
CA ILE A 137 -9.20 1.35 22.84
C ILE A 137 -7.80 1.62 23.42
N PRO A 138 -7.58 1.55 24.74
CA PRO A 138 -6.28 1.77 25.35
C PRO A 138 -5.42 0.51 25.18
N LEU A 139 -4.40 0.59 24.32
CA LEU A 139 -3.42 -0.49 24.14
C LEU A 139 -2.07 0.08 23.73
N GLU A 140 -1.01 -0.65 24.04
CA GLU A 140 0.32 -0.38 23.49
C GLU A 140 0.29 -0.63 21.98
N THR A 141 0.66 0.39 21.20
CA THR A 141 0.53 0.36 19.74
C THR A 141 1.75 -0.21 19.01
N SER A 142 2.81 -0.55 19.75
CA SER A 142 4.01 -1.20 19.22
C SER A 142 3.67 -2.55 18.58
N CYS A 143 4.34 -2.86 17.49
CA CYS A 143 4.23 -4.15 16.82
C CYS A 143 4.81 -5.26 17.70
N VAL A 144 4.02 -6.29 17.94
CA VAL A 144 4.43 -7.46 18.75
C VAL A 144 5.60 -8.24 18.13
N PHE A 145 5.85 -8.04 16.84
CA PHE A 145 6.92 -8.73 16.14
C PHE A 145 8.26 -7.96 16.19
N CYS A 146 8.24 -6.65 15.92
CA CYS A 146 9.48 -5.84 15.89
C CYS A 146 9.78 -5.12 17.21
N GLY A 147 8.78 -4.91 18.07
CA GLY A 147 8.88 -4.17 19.32
C GLY A 147 9.12 -2.66 19.20
N ALA A 148 9.35 -2.12 18.00
CA ALA A 148 9.81 -0.74 17.80
C ALA A 148 8.83 0.16 17.04
N GLU A 149 8.19 -0.35 15.98
CA GLU A 149 7.31 0.43 15.11
C GLU A 149 5.83 0.23 15.44
N LEU A 150 5.00 1.17 14.98
CA LEU A 150 3.54 1.09 15.07
C LEU A 150 3.01 -0.15 14.33
N GLU A 151 2.17 -0.94 14.99
CA GLU A 151 1.54 -2.11 14.38
C GLU A 151 0.44 -1.71 13.40
N THR A 152 0.83 -1.44 12.15
CA THR A 152 -0.08 -1.23 11.04
C THR A 152 -0.19 -2.48 10.17
N THR A 153 -1.27 -2.57 9.39
CA THR A 153 -1.46 -3.65 8.42
C THR A 153 -0.30 -3.70 7.42
N ILE A 154 0.20 -2.54 7.03
CA ILE A 154 1.32 -2.40 6.10
C ILE A 154 2.62 -2.83 6.78
N HIS A 155 2.85 -2.43 8.02
CA HIS A 155 4.01 -2.85 8.79
C HIS A 155 4.07 -4.38 8.91
N ILE A 156 2.99 -5.04 9.33
CA ILE A 156 2.95 -6.51 9.50
C ILE A 156 3.10 -7.24 8.15
N LEU A 157 2.45 -6.78 7.08
CA LEU A 157 2.35 -7.52 5.82
C LEU A 157 3.38 -7.12 4.76
N ARG A 158 3.96 -5.93 4.82
CA ARG A 158 4.88 -5.40 3.81
C ARG A 158 6.27 -5.14 4.39
N ASP A 159 6.36 -4.36 5.46
CA ASP A 159 7.63 -3.74 5.89
C ASP A 159 8.42 -4.60 6.87
N TYR A 160 7.74 -5.41 7.68
CA TYR A 160 8.39 -6.25 8.68
C TYR A 160 9.23 -7.38 8.04
N PRO A 161 10.47 -7.67 8.52
CA PRO A 161 11.43 -8.56 7.87
C PRO A 161 10.92 -9.98 7.60
N PHE A 162 10.01 -10.50 8.42
CA PHE A 162 9.39 -11.82 8.21
C PHE A 162 8.52 -11.87 6.93
N ALA A 163 8.04 -10.71 6.45
CA ALA A 163 7.37 -10.59 5.16
C ALA A 163 8.37 -10.53 3.98
N ARG A 164 9.65 -10.20 4.19
CA ARG A 164 10.66 -10.08 3.11
C ARG A 164 11.37 -11.40 2.78
N GLY A 165 11.23 -12.43 3.60
CA GLY A 165 11.91 -13.73 3.45
C GLY A 165 11.10 -14.85 2.77
N VAL A 166 10.12 -14.50 1.92
CA VAL A 166 9.24 -15.45 1.18
C VAL A 166 9.13 -15.05 -0.28
#